data_AF-A0A2E0ZKS2-F1
#
_entry.id   AF-A0A2E0ZKS2-F1
#
_cell.length_a   1.000
_cell.length_b   1.000
_cell.length_c   1.000
_cell.angle_alpha   90.00
_cell.angle_beta   90.00
_cell.angle_gamma   90.00
#
_symmetry.space_group_name_H-M   'P 1'
#
loop_
_entity.id
_entity.type
_entity.pdbx_description
1 polymer ?
#
loop_
_entity_poly.entity_id
_entity_poly.type
_entity_poly.pdbx_seq_one_letter_code
_entity_poly.pdbx_strand_id
1 'polypeptide(L)'
;MAQAGIHGLVGVAVRRWTPTRKWLLLGIVLGNLLPDADNLAVAVATVTGGSTEGLHRTFTHSLFFVLALLVVFWLVGTVAKRPSLGNLGLGLSIGVLMHILLDLLIWFNGVEILWPLPSWVNLWEGVSPPDWFAKLLMPLEMLFFAAYFYWLGQLARQQGTNLNKVRGVGVWTAVQLILFLFFTALVYTLNSGFMTIYGAAYLLTLIVAAVLTVQMRQTIEHF
;
A
#
# COMPACT_ATOMS: atom_id res chain seq x y z
N MET A 1 -5.87 6.87 -7.82
CA MET A 1 -5.82 5.40 -7.77
C MET A 1 -4.74 5.07 -6.78
N ALA A 2 -5.01 4.10 -5.93
CA ALA A 2 -4.01 3.56 -5.04
C ALA A 2 -3.12 2.55 -5.78
N GLN A 3 -1.83 2.55 -5.46
CA GLN A 3 -0.83 1.66 -6.06
C GLN A 3 -0.16 0.79 -4.99
N ALA A 4 -0.94 0.28 -4.04
CA ALA A 4 -0.47 -0.46 -2.88
C ALA A 4 0.45 -1.65 -3.23
N GLY A 5 0.24 -2.31 -4.38
CA GLY A 5 1.10 -3.40 -4.84
C GLY A 5 2.56 -2.97 -5.04
N ILE A 6 2.80 -1.86 -5.74
CA ILE A 6 4.16 -1.35 -5.96
C ILE A 6 4.75 -0.77 -4.68
N HIS A 7 3.93 -0.11 -3.86
CA HIS A 7 4.34 0.36 -2.54
C HIS A 7 4.79 -0.82 -1.64
N GLY A 8 4.05 -1.93 -1.64
CA GLY A 8 4.44 -3.16 -0.95
C GLY A 8 5.78 -3.72 -1.44
N LEU A 9 6.00 -3.74 -2.76
CA LEU A 9 7.27 -4.14 -3.35
C LEU A 9 8.42 -3.24 -2.87
N VAL A 10 8.26 -1.92 -2.97
CA VAL A 10 9.29 -0.94 -2.57
C VAL A 10 9.59 -1.05 -1.07
N GLY A 11 8.57 -1.23 -0.24
CA GLY A 11 8.71 -1.45 1.20
C GLY A 11 9.54 -2.70 1.54
N VAL A 12 9.40 -3.79 0.78
CA VAL A 12 10.25 -5.00 0.97
C VAL A 12 11.65 -4.78 0.39
N ALA A 13 11.76 -4.07 -0.74
CA ALA A 13 13.04 -3.81 -1.41
C ALA A 13 14.05 -3.08 -0.52
N VAL A 14 13.58 -2.22 0.39
CA VAL A 14 14.46 -1.48 1.30
C VAL A 14 15.04 -2.32 2.44
N ARG A 15 14.67 -3.61 2.54
CA ARG A 15 15.26 -4.57 3.48
C ARG A 15 16.79 -4.51 3.50
N ARG A 16 17.44 -4.44 2.33
CA ARG A 16 18.91 -4.43 2.22
C ARG A 16 19.61 -3.26 2.92
N TRP A 17 18.88 -2.17 3.19
CA TRP A 17 19.41 -0.98 3.87
C TRP A 17 18.80 -0.76 5.27
N THR A 18 17.86 -1.61 5.66
CA THR A 18 17.14 -1.46 6.93
C THR A 18 17.93 -2.12 8.05
N PRO A 19 18.21 -1.43 9.18
CA PRO A 19 18.84 -2.06 10.33
C PRO A 19 18.02 -3.23 10.88
N THR A 20 18.71 -4.23 11.43
CA THR A 20 18.11 -5.40 12.10
C THR A 20 17.47 -5.02 13.43
N ARG A 21 16.27 -4.44 13.38
CA ARG A 21 15.45 -4.08 14.55
C ARG A 21 14.08 -4.73 14.45
N LYS A 22 13.71 -5.45 15.52
CA LYS A 22 12.39 -6.11 15.61
C LYS A 22 11.27 -5.09 15.38
N TRP A 23 10.41 -5.43 14.43
CA TRP A 23 9.26 -4.74 13.86
C TRP A 23 9.53 -3.50 13.02
N LEU A 24 10.80 -3.12 12.81
CA LEU A 24 11.13 -1.96 12.00
C LEU A 24 10.76 -2.20 10.53
N LEU A 25 11.30 -3.25 9.92
CA LEU A 25 11.05 -3.53 8.50
C LEU A 25 9.59 -3.93 8.24
N LEU A 26 8.97 -4.68 9.15
CA LEU A 26 7.52 -4.93 9.12
C LEU A 26 6.73 -3.61 9.10
N GLY A 27 7.11 -2.67 9.97
CA GLY A 27 6.53 -1.33 10.00
C GLY A 27 6.72 -0.57 8.69
N ILE A 28 7.90 -0.63 8.07
CA ILE A 28 8.17 0.03 6.78
C ILE A 28 7.23 -0.50 5.69
N VAL A 29 7.12 -1.83 5.57
CA VAL A 29 6.25 -2.45 4.56
C VAL A 29 4.78 -2.09 4.80
N LEU A 30 4.30 -2.23 6.04
CA LEU A 30 2.92 -1.87 6.38
C LEU A 30 2.64 -0.38 6.22
N GLY A 31 3.61 0.48 6.55
CA GLY A 31 3.51 1.92 6.37
C GLY A 31 3.47 2.32 4.90
N ASN A 32 4.07 1.54 4.02
CA ASN A 32 3.95 1.74 2.56
C ASN A 32 2.55 1.38 2.04
N LEU A 33 1.86 0.41 2.67
CA LEU A 33 0.50 0.01 2.29
C LEU A 33 -0.58 0.88 2.94
N LEU A 34 -0.28 1.45 4.11
CA LEU A 34 -1.25 2.10 4.98
C LEU A 34 -1.99 3.28 4.34
N PRO A 35 -1.34 4.20 3.58
CA PRO A 35 -2.03 5.37 3.11
C PRO A 35 -3.19 5.07 2.16
N ASP A 36 -3.04 4.03 1.34
CA ASP A 36 -4.07 3.57 0.41
C ASP A 36 -5.31 2.96 1.07
N ALA A 37 -5.27 2.71 2.39
CA ALA A 37 -6.42 2.27 3.17
C ALA A 37 -7.49 3.36 3.31
N ASP A 38 -7.17 4.63 3.02
CA ASP A 38 -8.14 5.72 2.91
C ASP A 38 -9.22 5.45 1.83
N ASN A 39 -8.95 4.57 0.85
CA ASN A 39 -9.94 4.08 -0.09
C ASN A 39 -11.10 3.31 0.57
N LEU A 40 -10.92 2.79 1.80
CA LEU A 40 -12.04 2.25 2.58
C LEU A 40 -13.04 3.36 2.91
N ALA A 41 -12.56 4.55 3.30
CA ALA A 41 -13.42 5.71 3.55
C ALA A 41 -14.10 6.18 2.26
N VAL A 42 -13.37 6.20 1.13
CA VAL A 42 -13.95 6.50 -0.19
C VAL A 42 -15.07 5.51 -0.54
N ALA A 43 -14.85 4.21 -0.31
CA ALA A 43 -15.86 3.20 -0.59
C ALA A 43 -17.09 3.32 0.31
N VAL A 44 -16.91 3.59 1.60
CA VAL A 44 -18.02 3.87 2.52
C VAL A 44 -18.82 5.08 2.03
N ALA A 45 -18.17 6.21 1.74
CA ALA A 45 -18.83 7.40 1.24
C ALA A 45 -19.57 7.13 -0.09
N THR A 46 -18.96 6.38 -1.01
CA THR A 46 -19.58 6.01 -2.29
C THR A 46 -20.87 5.20 -2.08
N VAL A 47 -20.86 4.21 -1.18
CA VAL A 47 -22.03 3.35 -0.92
C VAL A 47 -23.11 4.07 -0.11
N THR A 48 -22.75 5.01 0.75
CA THR A 48 -23.71 5.80 1.54
C THR A 48 -24.21 7.06 0.83
N GLY A 49 -23.71 7.36 -0.37
CA GLY A 49 -24.04 8.58 -1.12
C GLY A 49 -23.43 9.85 -0.54
N GLY A 50 -22.38 9.74 0.28
CA GLY A 50 -21.63 10.86 0.83
C GLY A 50 -20.59 11.45 -0.14
N SER A 51 -19.99 12.57 0.24
CA SER A 51 -18.89 13.17 -0.52
C SER A 51 -17.63 12.33 -0.39
N THR A 52 -16.95 12.09 -1.51
CA THR A 52 -15.62 11.47 -1.57
C THR A 52 -14.49 12.51 -1.63
N GLU A 53 -14.82 13.79 -1.72
CA GLU A 53 -13.87 14.88 -1.84
C GLU A 53 -13.00 14.97 -0.59
N GLY A 54 -11.68 15.06 -0.80
CA GLY A 54 -10.72 15.17 0.29
C GLY A 54 -10.59 13.92 1.17
N LEU A 55 -11.21 12.78 0.81
CA LEU A 55 -11.07 11.53 1.57
C LEU A 55 -9.80 10.75 1.22
N HIS A 56 -9.27 10.93 0.01
CA HIS A 56 -8.09 10.23 -0.48
C HIS A 56 -6.96 11.22 -0.74
N ARG A 57 -5.72 10.84 -0.38
CA ARG A 57 -4.49 11.65 -0.60
C ARG A 57 -4.44 12.95 0.18
N THR A 58 -5.10 12.95 1.34
CA THR A 58 -5.15 14.06 2.30
C THR A 58 -4.49 13.65 3.62
N PHE A 59 -5.27 13.26 4.62
CA PHE A 59 -4.81 12.98 5.97
C PHE A 59 -3.69 11.93 5.99
N THR A 60 -3.93 10.77 5.38
CA THR A 60 -2.98 9.63 5.35
C THR A 60 -1.70 9.89 4.55
N HIS A 61 -1.70 10.93 3.72
CA HIS A 61 -0.56 11.34 2.89
C HIS A 61 0.09 12.63 3.40
N SER A 62 -0.17 13.02 4.65
CA SER A 62 0.39 14.22 5.27
C SER A 62 1.61 13.93 6.15
N LEU A 63 2.53 14.90 6.23
CA LEU A 63 3.65 14.86 7.17
C LEU A 63 3.18 14.91 8.63
N PHE A 64 2.02 15.51 8.89
CA PHE A 64 1.42 15.48 10.22
C PHE A 64 0.98 14.08 10.63
N PHE A 65 0.46 13.27 9.69
CA PHE A 65 0.14 11.87 9.95
C PHE A 65 1.39 11.02 10.19
N VAL A 66 2.45 11.23 9.41
CA VAL A 66 3.77 10.61 9.65
C VAL A 66 4.26 10.92 11.07
N LEU A 67 4.22 12.19 11.48
CA LEU A 67 4.63 12.61 12.82
C LEU A 67 3.74 12.00 13.91
N ALA A 68 2.43 11.95 13.70
CA ALA A 68 1.48 11.37 14.64
C ALA A 68 1.77 9.88 14.89
N LEU A 69 2.02 9.10 13.83
CA LEU A 69 2.40 7.69 13.96
C LEU A 69 3.68 7.53 14.78
N LEU A 70 4.70 8.34 14.48
CA LEU A 70 5.98 8.30 15.19
C LEU A 70 5.78 8.57 16.69
N VAL A 71 5.09 9.65 17.04
CA VAL A 71 4.90 10.10 18.43
C VAL A 71 4.03 9.09 19.20
N VAL A 72 2.90 8.65 18.64
CA VAL A 72 1.98 7.74 19.31
C VAL A 72 2.66 6.40 19.61
N PHE A 73 3.32 5.79 18.64
CA PHE A 73 3.98 4.50 18.86
C PHE A 73 5.24 4.61 19.72
N TRP A 74 5.96 5.74 19.68
CA TRP A 74 7.05 6.00 20.61
C TRP A 74 6.55 6.10 22.07
N LEU A 75 5.45 6.84 22.31
CA LEU A 75 4.81 6.92 23.63
C LEU A 75 4.33 5.55 24.10
N VAL A 76 3.59 4.82 23.25
CA VAL A 76 3.10 3.47 23.56
C VAL A 76 4.26 2.51 23.85
N GLY A 77 5.32 2.53 23.04
CA GLY A 77 6.51 1.71 23.25
C GLY A 77 7.23 2.01 24.55
N THR A 78 7.30 3.28 24.93
CA THR A 78 7.89 3.75 26.20
C THR A 78 7.05 3.32 27.40
N VAL A 79 5.75 3.62 27.39
CA VAL A 79 4.82 3.29 28.49
C VAL A 79 4.70 1.77 28.68
N ALA A 80 4.59 1.02 27.58
CA ALA A 80 4.49 -0.43 27.62
C ALA A 80 5.83 -1.14 27.88
N LYS A 81 6.95 -0.40 27.95
CA LYS A 81 8.33 -0.94 28.03
C LYS A 81 8.61 -1.99 26.95
N ARG A 82 8.10 -1.77 25.73
CA ARG A 82 8.24 -2.67 24.58
C ARG A 82 8.88 -1.91 23.42
N PRO A 83 10.22 -1.90 23.30
CA PRO A 83 10.91 -1.11 22.27
C PRO A 83 10.53 -1.54 20.84
N SER A 84 10.07 -2.77 20.63
CA SER A 84 9.57 -3.21 19.32
C SER A 84 8.34 -2.43 18.84
N LEU A 85 7.49 -1.91 19.75
CA LEU A 85 6.37 -1.04 19.37
C LEU A 85 6.87 0.33 18.88
N GLY A 86 7.92 0.87 19.50
CA GLY A 86 8.58 2.09 19.01
C GLY A 86 9.23 1.88 17.64
N ASN A 87 9.89 0.73 17.42
CA ASN A 87 10.42 0.36 16.11
C ASN A 87 9.33 0.20 15.05
N LEU A 88 8.19 -0.40 15.41
CA LEU A 88 7.03 -0.52 14.52
C LEU A 88 6.53 0.87 14.10
N GLY A 89 6.39 1.80 15.05
CA GLY A 89 6.01 3.18 14.77
C GLY A 89 6.97 3.93 13.87
N LEU A 90 8.27 3.81 14.16
CA LEU A 90 9.32 4.37 13.32
C LEU A 90 9.24 3.80 11.90
N GLY A 91 9.06 2.48 11.79
CA GLY A 91 8.89 1.80 10.51
C GLY A 91 7.67 2.29 9.75
N LEU A 92 6.50 2.35 10.40
CA LEU A 92 5.26 2.87 9.81
C LEU A 92 5.45 4.30 9.29
N SER A 93 6.12 5.14 10.06
CA SER A 93 6.38 6.54 9.70
C SER A 93 7.30 6.64 8.46
N ILE A 94 8.38 5.86 8.43
CA ILE A 94 9.26 5.77 7.26
C ILE A 94 8.50 5.22 6.05
N GLY A 95 7.67 4.18 6.26
CA GLY A 95 6.86 3.57 5.22
C GLY A 95 5.86 4.54 4.60
N VAL A 96 5.14 5.30 5.41
CA VAL A 96 4.18 6.32 4.92
C VAL A 96 4.93 7.44 4.20
N LEU A 97 6.06 7.90 4.72
CA LEU A 97 6.88 8.90 4.04
C LEU A 97 7.36 8.40 2.68
N MET A 98 7.85 7.16 2.60
CA MET A 98 8.24 6.53 1.35
C MET A 98 7.06 6.40 0.38
N HIS A 99 5.87 6.06 0.86
CA HIS A 99 4.66 6.02 0.05
C HIS A 99 4.38 7.39 -0.57
N ILE A 100 4.34 8.45 0.24
CA ILE A 100 4.12 9.83 -0.23
C ILE A 100 5.15 10.22 -1.30
N LEU A 101 6.43 9.94 -1.06
CA LEU A 101 7.50 10.24 -2.00
C LEU A 101 7.34 9.46 -3.31
N LEU A 102 6.99 8.17 -3.23
CA LEU A 102 6.78 7.36 -4.42
C LEU A 102 5.57 7.88 -5.21
N ASP A 103 4.46 8.19 -4.54
CA ASP A 103 3.27 8.80 -5.14
C ASP A 103 3.62 10.08 -5.91
N LEU A 104 4.39 11.00 -5.31
CA LEU A 104 4.82 12.22 -6.01
C LEU A 104 5.64 11.92 -7.27
N LEU A 105 6.45 10.86 -7.24
CA LEU A 105 7.35 10.49 -8.34
C LEU A 105 6.66 9.72 -9.46
N ILE A 106 5.71 8.83 -9.17
CA ILE A 106 5.17 7.89 -10.17
C ILE A 106 3.70 8.14 -10.51
N TRP A 107 3.02 8.99 -9.75
CA TRP A 107 1.60 9.25 -9.95
C TRP A 107 1.34 10.63 -10.55
N PHE A 108 0.54 10.65 -11.63
CA PHE A 108 0.19 11.85 -12.40
C PHE A 108 -0.87 12.73 -11.70
N ASN A 109 -0.81 12.87 -10.38
CA ASN A 109 -1.70 13.75 -9.63
C ASN A 109 -1.08 14.12 -8.28
N GLY A 110 -1.48 15.26 -7.70
CA GLY A 110 -0.86 15.82 -6.50
C GLY A 110 -1.31 15.22 -5.16
N VAL A 111 -0.62 15.63 -4.10
CA VAL A 111 -0.83 15.17 -2.71
C VAL A 111 -0.88 16.38 -1.77
N GLU A 112 -1.78 16.38 -0.79
CA GLU A 112 -1.82 17.39 0.29
C GLU A 112 -0.81 17.07 1.42
N ILE A 113 0.47 17.39 1.19
CA ILE A 113 1.56 16.96 2.08
C ILE A 113 1.52 17.58 3.49
N LEU A 114 0.87 18.73 3.66
CA LEU A 114 0.69 19.44 4.94
C LEU A 114 -0.77 19.46 5.39
N TRP A 115 -1.64 18.59 4.88
CA TRP A 115 -3.03 18.51 5.33
C TRP A 115 -3.13 18.51 6.87
N PRO A 116 -3.98 19.34 7.50
CA PRO A 116 -5.08 20.13 6.92
C PRO A 116 -4.69 21.54 6.42
N LEU A 117 -3.42 21.90 6.42
CA LEU A 117 -2.97 23.15 5.81
C LEU A 117 -2.98 23.01 4.27
N PRO A 118 -3.38 24.06 3.53
CA PRO A 118 -3.45 24.00 2.07
C PRO A 118 -2.05 23.81 1.48
N SER A 119 -1.82 22.69 0.79
CA SER A 119 -0.48 22.27 0.36
C SER A 119 -0.51 21.21 -0.74
N TRP A 120 -1.12 21.53 -1.88
CA TRP A 120 -1.14 20.63 -3.02
C TRP A 120 0.21 20.60 -3.74
N VAL A 121 0.88 19.46 -3.74
CA VAL A 121 2.14 19.26 -4.49
C VAL A 121 1.91 18.26 -5.61
N ASN A 122 2.09 18.68 -6.87
CA ASN A 122 1.96 17.84 -8.06
C ASN A 122 3.19 18.01 -8.98
N LEU A 123 4.08 17.02 -9.03
CA LEU A 123 5.26 17.06 -9.90
C LEU A 123 4.92 16.88 -11.40
N TRP A 124 3.69 16.45 -11.69
CA TRP A 124 3.19 16.15 -13.02
C TRP A 124 2.15 17.18 -13.50
N GLU A 125 2.13 18.37 -12.90
CA GLU A 125 1.23 19.44 -13.32
C GLU A 125 1.44 19.77 -14.81
N GLY A 126 0.34 19.84 -15.56
CA GLY A 126 0.36 20.03 -17.01
C GLY A 126 0.66 18.77 -17.84
N VAL A 127 0.92 17.62 -17.20
CA VAL A 127 1.08 16.33 -17.89
C VAL A 127 -0.22 15.53 -17.79
N SER A 128 -0.76 15.12 -18.93
CA SER A 128 -1.90 14.20 -18.99
C SER A 128 -1.49 12.91 -19.68
N PRO A 129 -1.51 11.76 -18.97
CA PRO A 129 -1.23 10.48 -19.61
C PRO A 129 -2.28 10.18 -20.68
N PRO A 130 -1.92 9.51 -21.79
CA PRO A 130 -2.90 9.05 -22.78
C PRO A 130 -3.99 8.18 -22.13
N ASP A 131 -5.25 8.32 -22.59
CA ASP A 131 -6.41 7.65 -22.00
C ASP A 131 -6.26 6.14 -21.86
N TRP A 132 -5.70 5.47 -22.88
CA TRP A 132 -5.46 4.03 -22.83
C TRP A 132 -4.50 3.67 -21.68
N PHE A 133 -3.48 4.47 -21.45
CA PHE A 133 -2.50 4.24 -20.39
C PHE A 133 -3.14 4.49 -19.03
N ALA A 134 -3.88 5.59 -18.88
CA ALA A 134 -4.61 5.90 -17.66
C ALA A 134 -5.60 4.79 -17.28
N LYS A 135 -6.33 4.22 -18.25
CA LYS A 135 -7.21 3.06 -18.03
C LYS A 135 -6.43 1.82 -17.59
N LEU A 136 -5.27 1.57 -18.19
CA LEU A 136 -4.43 0.40 -17.89
C LEU A 136 -3.82 0.43 -16.49
N LEU A 137 -3.62 1.61 -15.89
CA LEU A 137 -3.08 1.73 -14.53
C LEU A 137 -3.92 1.00 -13.48
N MET A 138 -5.24 0.92 -13.64
CA MET A 138 -6.13 0.20 -12.72
C MET A 138 -5.85 -1.32 -12.71
N PRO A 139 -5.98 -2.06 -13.81
CA PRO A 139 -5.67 -3.49 -13.79
C PRO A 139 -4.20 -3.77 -13.47
N LEU A 140 -3.24 -2.91 -13.88
CA LEU A 140 -1.82 -3.08 -13.55
C LEU A 140 -1.57 -3.18 -12.04
N GLU A 141 -2.42 -2.57 -11.22
CA GLU A 141 -2.33 -2.72 -9.76
C GLU A 141 -2.49 -4.18 -9.29
N MET A 142 -3.38 -4.95 -9.93
CA MET A 142 -3.52 -6.38 -9.65
C MET A 142 -2.23 -7.13 -10.02
N LEU A 143 -1.56 -6.73 -11.10
CA LEU A 143 -0.26 -7.30 -11.47
C LEU A 143 0.82 -6.95 -10.43
N PHE A 144 0.84 -5.73 -9.90
CA PHE A 144 1.77 -5.35 -8.83
C PHE A 144 1.51 -6.11 -7.53
N PHE A 145 0.25 -6.34 -7.14
CA PHE A 145 -0.06 -7.24 -6.03
C PHE A 145 0.39 -8.67 -6.30
N ALA A 146 0.19 -9.19 -7.52
CA ALA A 146 0.68 -10.52 -7.88
C ALA A 146 2.20 -10.62 -7.72
N ALA A 147 2.94 -9.62 -8.23
CA ALA A 147 4.39 -9.53 -8.09
C ALA A 147 4.81 -9.44 -6.62
N TYR A 148 4.10 -8.65 -5.81
CA TYR A 148 4.34 -8.52 -4.38
C TYR A 148 4.19 -9.86 -3.64
N PHE A 149 3.07 -10.56 -3.85
CA PHE A 149 2.84 -11.87 -3.26
C PHE A 149 3.85 -12.91 -3.75
N TYR A 150 4.15 -12.91 -5.05
CA TYR A 150 5.15 -13.81 -5.60
C TYR A 150 6.50 -13.61 -4.92
N TRP A 151 6.93 -12.35 -4.74
CA TRP A 151 8.20 -12.04 -4.10
C TRP A 151 8.21 -12.48 -2.63
N LEU A 152 7.14 -12.22 -1.86
CA LEU A 152 7.03 -12.73 -0.49
C LEU A 152 7.17 -14.26 -0.44
N GLY A 153 6.51 -14.97 -1.36
CA GLY A 153 6.61 -16.43 -1.45
C GLY A 153 8.01 -16.93 -1.80
N GLN A 154 8.70 -16.23 -2.71
CA GLN A 154 10.10 -16.54 -3.08
C GLN A 154 11.05 -16.30 -1.91
N LEU A 155 10.95 -15.16 -1.22
CA LEU A 155 11.77 -14.86 -0.04
C LEU A 155 11.60 -15.91 1.05
N ALA A 156 10.36 -16.32 1.33
CA ALA A 156 10.06 -17.34 2.31
C ALA A 156 10.75 -18.68 1.99
N ARG A 157 10.73 -19.10 0.73
CA ARG A 157 11.42 -20.31 0.27
C ARG A 157 12.93 -20.19 0.40
N GLN A 158 13.51 -19.08 -0.04
CA GLN A 158 14.95 -18.84 0.00
C GLN A 158 15.50 -18.81 1.43
N GLN A 159 14.73 -18.27 2.38
CA GLN A 159 15.12 -18.11 3.77
C GLN A 159 14.68 -19.27 4.68
N GLY A 160 13.85 -20.20 4.18
CA GLY A 160 13.27 -21.25 5.02
C GLY A 160 12.28 -20.75 6.07
N THR A 161 11.68 -19.57 5.88
CA THR A 161 10.75 -18.93 6.82
C THR A 161 9.30 -19.04 6.33
N ASN A 162 8.32 -19.06 7.25
CA ASN A 162 6.89 -19.06 6.93
C ASN A 162 6.44 -20.06 5.82
N LEU A 163 7.11 -21.21 5.69
CA LEU A 163 6.89 -22.16 4.59
C LEU A 163 5.44 -22.68 4.52
N ASN A 164 4.77 -22.78 5.68
CA ASN A 164 3.36 -23.15 5.76
C ASN A 164 2.40 -22.13 5.11
N LYS A 165 2.85 -20.90 4.85
CA LYS A 165 2.07 -19.83 4.22
C LYS A 165 2.31 -19.69 2.72
N VAL A 166 3.43 -20.21 2.22
CA VAL A 166 3.86 -20.10 0.81
C VAL A 166 2.79 -20.57 -0.17
N ARG A 167 2.08 -21.67 0.14
CA ARG A 167 0.98 -22.15 -0.72
C ARG A 167 -0.16 -21.13 -0.80
N GLY A 168 -0.57 -20.56 0.34
CA GLY A 168 -1.62 -19.54 0.39
C GLY A 168 -1.22 -18.27 -0.36
N VAL A 169 0.01 -17.81 -0.17
CA VAL A 169 0.58 -16.67 -0.93
C VAL A 169 0.57 -16.96 -2.43
N GLY A 170 0.96 -18.16 -2.86
CA GLY A 170 0.93 -18.56 -4.27
C GLY A 170 -0.48 -18.62 -4.88
N VAL A 171 -1.49 -19.04 -4.10
CA VAL A 171 -2.90 -18.95 -4.53
C VAL A 171 -3.29 -17.50 -4.76
N TRP A 172 -2.96 -16.60 -3.83
CA TRP A 172 -3.26 -15.18 -3.99
C TRP A 172 -2.52 -14.56 -5.17
N THR A 173 -1.25 -14.92 -5.42
CA THR A 173 -0.55 -14.53 -6.66
C THR A 173 -1.34 -14.92 -7.90
N ALA A 174 -1.80 -16.17 -7.99
CA ALA A 174 -2.56 -16.65 -9.14
C ALA A 174 -3.92 -15.92 -9.28
N VAL A 175 -4.63 -15.70 -8.16
CA VAL A 175 -5.87 -14.91 -8.14
C VAL A 175 -5.63 -13.51 -8.69
N GLN A 176 -4.57 -12.83 -8.25
CA GLN A 176 -4.24 -11.48 -8.72
C GLN A 176 -3.88 -11.44 -10.22
N LEU A 177 -3.19 -12.47 -10.74
CA LEU A 177 -2.93 -12.58 -12.18
C LEU A 177 -4.22 -12.78 -12.99
N ILE A 178 -5.16 -13.59 -12.49
CA ILE A 178 -6.47 -13.78 -13.12
C ILE A 178 -7.26 -12.46 -13.10
N LEU A 179 -7.29 -11.77 -11.96
CA LEU A 179 -7.94 -10.46 -11.83
C LEU A 179 -7.31 -9.42 -12.74
N PHE A 180 -5.98 -9.41 -12.91
CA PHE A 180 -5.31 -8.54 -13.86
C PHE A 180 -5.84 -8.74 -15.29
N LEU A 181 -5.87 -9.99 -15.78
CA LEU A 181 -6.38 -10.29 -17.12
C LEU A 181 -7.86 -9.93 -17.26
N PHE A 182 -8.67 -10.27 -16.26
CA PHE A 182 -10.09 -9.99 -16.23
C PHE A 182 -10.40 -8.48 -16.24
N PHE A 183 -9.77 -7.70 -15.36
CA PHE A 183 -9.97 -6.26 -15.31
C PHE A 183 -9.35 -5.52 -16.49
N THR A 184 -8.30 -6.07 -17.10
CA THR A 184 -7.77 -5.53 -18.37
C THR A 184 -8.80 -5.66 -19.47
N ALA A 185 -9.49 -6.79 -19.60
CA ALA A 185 -10.58 -6.92 -20.57
C ALA A 185 -11.75 -5.98 -20.21
N LEU A 186 -12.17 -5.94 -18.95
CA LEU A 186 -13.30 -5.12 -18.51
C LEU A 186 -13.08 -3.62 -18.69
N VAL A 187 -11.88 -3.09 -18.42
CA VAL A 187 -11.65 -1.64 -18.47
C VAL A 187 -11.82 -1.06 -19.89
N TYR A 188 -11.69 -1.90 -20.92
CA TYR A 188 -11.89 -1.52 -22.32
C TYR A 188 -13.26 -1.92 -22.90
N THR A 189 -14.04 -2.73 -22.20
CA THR A 189 -15.32 -3.26 -22.72
C THR A 189 -16.54 -2.79 -21.94
N LEU A 190 -16.38 -2.48 -20.66
CA LEU A 190 -17.48 -2.12 -19.78
C LEU A 190 -17.70 -0.60 -19.77
N ASN A 191 -18.88 -0.16 -20.20
CA ASN A 191 -19.20 1.27 -20.30
C ASN A 191 -19.59 1.91 -18.95
N SER A 192 -20.00 1.13 -17.95
CA SER A 192 -20.43 1.61 -16.63
C SER A 192 -20.24 0.56 -15.54
N GLY A 193 -20.01 0.99 -14.29
CA GLY A 193 -19.93 0.08 -13.14
C GLY A 193 -18.56 -0.59 -12.92
N PHE A 194 -17.59 -0.37 -13.81
CA PHE A 194 -16.22 -0.87 -13.66
C PHE A 194 -15.61 -0.51 -12.30
N MET A 195 -15.70 0.78 -11.92
CA MET A 195 -15.08 1.29 -10.69
C MET A 195 -15.62 0.62 -9.42
N THR A 196 -16.90 0.25 -9.39
CA THR A 196 -17.51 -0.42 -8.24
C THR A 196 -16.94 -1.83 -8.05
N ILE A 197 -16.91 -2.62 -9.14
CA ILE A 197 -16.43 -4.01 -9.10
C ILE A 197 -14.92 -4.04 -8.86
N TYR A 198 -14.17 -3.19 -9.57
CA TYR A 198 -12.74 -3.05 -9.39
C TYR A 198 -12.39 -2.57 -7.97
N GLY A 199 -13.07 -1.53 -7.47
CA GLY A 199 -12.85 -0.99 -6.12
C GLY A 199 -13.08 -2.04 -5.04
N ALA A 200 -14.12 -2.86 -5.14
CA ALA A 200 -14.37 -3.95 -4.21
C ALA A 200 -13.25 -5.00 -4.22
N ALA A 201 -12.81 -5.44 -5.41
CA ALA A 201 -11.70 -6.39 -5.55
C ALA A 201 -10.37 -5.80 -5.05
N TYR A 202 -10.12 -4.53 -5.33
CA TYR A 202 -8.96 -3.78 -4.86
C TYR A 202 -8.90 -3.73 -3.33
N LEU A 203 -9.99 -3.33 -2.67
CA LEU A 203 -10.04 -3.25 -1.20
C LEU A 203 -9.84 -4.61 -0.54
N LEU A 204 -10.46 -5.66 -1.07
CA LEU A 204 -10.22 -7.03 -0.59
C LEU A 204 -8.73 -7.39 -0.73
N THR A 205 -8.12 -7.06 -1.86
CA THR A 205 -6.71 -7.35 -2.13
C THR A 205 -5.79 -6.57 -1.19
N LEU A 206 -6.08 -5.30 -0.91
CA LEU A 206 -5.33 -4.48 0.03
C LEU A 206 -5.35 -5.09 1.45
N ILE A 207 -6.52 -5.53 1.91
CA ILE A 207 -6.68 -6.21 3.21
C ILE A 207 -5.86 -7.50 3.23
N VAL A 208 -5.96 -8.32 2.17
CA VAL A 208 -5.18 -9.56 2.03
C VAL A 208 -3.69 -9.26 2.05
N ALA A 209 -3.23 -8.21 1.37
CA ALA A 209 -1.83 -7.82 1.34
C ALA A 209 -1.33 -7.46 2.74
N ALA A 210 -2.07 -6.61 3.48
CA ALA A 210 -1.71 -6.27 4.86
C ALA A 210 -1.69 -7.52 5.78
N VAL A 211 -2.68 -8.41 5.66
CA VAL A 211 -2.76 -9.64 6.47
C VAL A 211 -1.61 -10.59 6.15
N LEU A 212 -1.32 -10.84 4.87
CA LEU A 212 -0.21 -11.69 4.46
C LEU A 212 1.13 -11.11 4.89
N THR A 213 1.31 -9.79 4.80
CA THR A 213 2.51 -9.07 5.30
C THR A 213 2.74 -9.39 6.78
N VAL A 214 1.71 -9.24 7.62
CA VAL A 214 1.81 -9.54 9.07
C VAL A 214 2.08 -11.03 9.31
N GLN A 215 1.41 -11.93 8.59
CA GLN A 215 1.60 -13.38 8.74
C GLN A 215 3.01 -13.83 8.30
N MET A 216 3.58 -13.14 7.31
CA MET A 216 4.90 -13.39 6.74
C MET A 216 6.01 -12.57 7.44
N ARG A 217 5.76 -12.05 8.65
CA ARG A 217 6.73 -11.19 9.35
C ARG A 217 8.11 -11.83 9.49
N GLN A 218 8.21 -13.15 9.69
CA GLN A 218 9.50 -13.80 9.86
C GLN A 218 10.29 -13.76 8.55
N THR A 219 9.62 -13.97 7.41
CA THR A 219 10.21 -13.77 6.08
C THR A 219 10.64 -12.32 5.84
N ILE A 220 9.80 -11.36 6.20
CA ILE A 220 10.10 -9.94 5.98
C ILE A 220 11.32 -9.53 6.82
N GLU A 221 11.37 -9.93 8.09
CA GLU A 221 12.39 -9.49 9.05
C GLU A 221 13.63 -10.39 9.11
N HIS A 222 13.67 -11.49 8.38
CA HIS A 222 14.87 -12.32 8.26
C HIS A 222 15.94 -11.48 7.54
N PHE A 223 17.20 -11.50 7.96
CA PHE A 223 18.32 -10.84 7.28
C PHE A 223 19.28 -11.88 6.73
#